data_AF-A0A2H5N156-F1
#
_entry.id   AF-A0A2H5N156-F1
#
_cell.length_a   1.000
_cell.length_b   1.000
_cell.length_c   1.000
_cell.angle_alpha   90.00
_cell.angle_beta   90.00
_cell.angle_gamma   90.00
#
_symmetry.space_group_name_H-M   'P 1'
#
loop_
_entity.id
_entity.type
_entity.pdbx_description
1 polymer ?
#
loop_
_entity_poly.entity_id
_entity_poly.type
_entity_poly.pdbx_seq_one_letter_code
_entity_poly.pdbx_strand_id
1 'polypeptide(L)'
;MASTADQEEETNNFSYAMELASAIVLPAAMQAAVELDVFEIISKAGPGAKLSVSEIVAQIPLKDNNPEAAAMTLDRVLRLLVSYNALHCSFVDGQRLYSLAPVSAYFVRNNQNGASLRPYMAWCLDKVSVERTNS
;
A
#
# COMPACT_ATOMS: atom_id res chain seq x y z
N MET A 1 -34.86 3.56 -28.71
CA MET A 1 -34.75 4.05 -27.32
C MET A 1 -34.31 2.85 -26.50
N ALA A 2 -33.09 2.86 -25.97
CA ALA A 2 -32.63 1.78 -25.08
C ALA A 2 -33.54 1.76 -23.84
N SER A 3 -33.91 0.57 -23.38
CA SER A 3 -34.69 0.39 -22.16
C SER A 3 -33.88 0.88 -20.96
N THR A 4 -34.53 1.36 -19.91
CA THR A 4 -33.86 1.69 -18.63
C THR A 4 -33.10 0.49 -18.06
N ALA A 5 -33.56 -0.73 -18.34
CA ALA A 5 -32.86 -1.96 -17.97
C ALA A 5 -31.52 -2.14 -18.71
N ASP A 6 -31.45 -1.77 -20.01
CA ASP A 6 -30.23 -1.87 -20.81
C ASP A 6 -29.15 -0.89 -20.30
N GLN A 7 -29.57 0.31 -19.85
CA GLN A 7 -28.68 1.32 -19.28
C GLN A 7 -28.16 0.94 -17.88
N GLU A 8 -29.00 0.31 -17.04
CA GLU A 8 -28.59 -0.19 -15.73
C GLU A 8 -27.58 -1.35 -15.86
N GLU A 9 -27.80 -2.27 -16.80
CA GLU A 9 -26.89 -3.38 -17.07
C GLU A 9 -25.53 -2.90 -17.59
N GLU A 10 -25.50 -1.95 -18.54
CA GLU A 10 -24.27 -1.36 -19.05
C GLU A 10 -23.50 -0.60 -17.95
N THR A 11 -24.21 0.14 -17.09
CA THR A 11 -23.61 0.84 -15.94
C THR A 11 -22.97 -0.15 -14.97
N ASN A 12 -23.67 -1.26 -14.65
CA ASN A 12 -23.15 -2.31 -13.79
C ASN A 12 -21.90 -2.99 -14.38
N ASN A 13 -21.90 -3.26 -15.69
CA ASN A 13 -20.76 -3.82 -16.41
C ASN A 13 -19.55 -2.88 -16.39
N PHE A 14 -19.77 -1.58 -16.57
CA PHE A 14 -18.71 -0.58 -16.49
C PHE A 14 -18.10 -0.50 -15.08
N SER A 15 -18.94 -0.47 -14.03
CA SER A 15 -18.47 -0.48 -12.64
C SER A 15 -17.62 -1.71 -12.32
N TYR A 16 -18.06 -2.90 -12.78
CA TYR A 16 -17.30 -4.13 -12.58
C TYR A 16 -15.98 -4.15 -13.35
N ALA A 17 -15.97 -3.68 -14.60
CA ALA A 17 -14.74 -3.54 -15.38
C ALA A 17 -13.73 -2.59 -14.69
N MET A 18 -14.22 -1.50 -14.09
CA MET A 18 -13.39 -0.57 -13.32
C MET A 18 -12.82 -1.21 -12.05
N GLU A 19 -13.60 -2.02 -11.35
CA GLU A 19 -13.15 -2.78 -10.18
C GLU A 19 -12.03 -3.76 -10.57
N LEU A 20 -12.23 -4.54 -11.64
CA LEU A 20 -11.21 -5.46 -12.16
C LEU A 20 -9.93 -4.74 -12.58
N ALA A 21 -10.06 -3.60 -13.27
CA ALA A 21 -8.91 -2.77 -13.65
C ALA A 21 -8.16 -2.20 -12.43
N SER A 22 -8.86 -2.00 -11.32
CA SER A 22 -8.32 -1.45 -10.07
C SER A 22 -7.83 -2.52 -9.09
N ALA A 23 -8.07 -3.80 -9.35
CA ALA A 23 -7.76 -4.90 -8.42
C ALA A 23 -6.25 -4.98 -8.05
N ILE A 24 -5.37 -4.51 -8.93
CA ILE A 24 -3.92 -4.49 -8.72
C ILE A 24 -3.45 -3.38 -7.77
N VAL A 25 -4.28 -2.37 -7.51
CA VAL A 25 -3.89 -1.16 -6.78
C VAL A 25 -3.51 -1.49 -5.34
N LEU A 26 -4.29 -2.31 -4.64
CA LEU A 26 -3.98 -2.71 -3.26
C LEU A 26 -2.70 -3.57 -3.18
N PRO A 27 -2.55 -4.67 -3.94
CA PRO A 27 -1.31 -5.45 -3.95
C PRO A 27 -0.07 -4.60 -4.23
N ALA A 28 -0.11 -3.73 -5.25
CA ALA A 28 1.01 -2.87 -5.60
C ALA A 28 1.35 -1.87 -4.48
N ALA A 29 0.34 -1.27 -3.84
CA ALA A 29 0.55 -0.35 -2.72
C ALA A 29 1.16 -1.07 -1.50
N MET A 30 0.69 -2.28 -1.19
CA MET A 30 1.27 -3.12 -0.14
C MET A 30 2.73 -3.47 -0.43
N GLN A 31 3.06 -3.85 -1.66
CA GLN A 31 4.44 -4.11 -2.07
C GLN A 31 5.32 -2.88 -1.92
N ALA A 32 4.87 -1.72 -2.40
CA ALA A 32 5.62 -0.48 -2.26
C ALA A 32 5.90 -0.14 -0.79
N ALA A 33 4.91 -0.30 0.10
CA ALA A 33 5.08 -0.08 1.54
C ALA A 33 6.07 -1.07 2.18
N VAL A 34 6.09 -2.33 1.69
CA VAL A 34 7.08 -3.33 2.07
C VAL A 34 8.47 -2.93 1.58
N GLU A 35 8.65 -2.62 0.30
CA GLU A 35 9.95 -2.27 -0.31
C GLU A 35 10.56 -1.02 0.32
N LEU A 36 9.74 -0.03 0.64
CA LEU A 36 10.15 1.20 1.34
C LEU A 36 10.31 1.02 2.85
N ASP A 37 10.13 -0.21 3.36
CA ASP A 37 10.28 -0.55 4.77
C ASP A 37 9.39 0.28 5.72
N VAL A 38 8.24 0.75 5.23
CA VAL A 38 7.27 1.54 6.02
C VAL A 38 6.88 0.79 7.30
N PHE A 39 6.53 -0.49 7.19
CA PHE A 39 6.13 -1.29 8.34
C PHE A 39 7.28 -1.48 9.34
N GLU A 40 8.51 -1.60 8.85
CA GLU A 40 9.71 -1.68 9.71
C GLU A 40 9.96 -0.38 10.43
N ILE A 41 9.85 0.75 9.73
CA ILE A 41 10.05 2.08 10.28
C ILE A 41 9.10 2.31 11.45
N ILE A 42 7.81 2.03 11.26
CA ILE A 42 6.81 2.18 12.33
C ILE A 42 7.06 1.15 13.44
N SER A 43 7.40 -0.10 13.10
CA SER A 43 7.69 -1.14 14.10
C SER A 43 8.90 -0.80 14.98
N LYS A 44 9.94 -0.19 14.41
CA LYS A 44 11.16 0.21 15.11
C LYS A 44 10.95 1.38 16.06
N ALA A 45 9.98 2.25 15.79
CA ALA A 45 9.58 3.32 16.71
C ALA A 45 8.93 2.78 17.99
N GLY A 46 8.50 1.52 18.00
CA GLY A 46 8.08 0.79 19.19
C GLY A 46 6.60 0.38 19.17
N PRO A 47 6.16 -0.42 20.16
CA PRO A 47 4.77 -0.88 20.25
C PRO A 47 3.80 0.31 20.40
N GLY A 48 2.80 0.37 19.53
CA GLY A 48 1.80 1.44 19.54
C GLY A 48 2.30 2.80 19.04
N ALA A 49 3.51 2.86 18.46
CA ALA A 49 4.04 4.09 17.89
C ALA A 49 3.15 4.62 16.76
N LYS A 50 3.07 5.95 16.70
CA LYS A 50 2.31 6.71 15.71
C LYS A 50 3.26 7.69 15.05
N LEU A 51 3.47 7.55 13.74
CA LEU A 51 4.39 8.37 12.97
C LEU A 51 3.65 9.19 11.92
N SER A 52 4.06 10.43 11.75
CA SER A 52 3.67 11.26 10.61
C SER A 52 4.33 10.78 9.32
N VAL A 53 3.78 11.18 8.18
CA VAL A 53 4.38 10.89 6.86
C VAL A 53 5.80 11.45 6.78
N SER A 54 6.04 12.66 7.30
CA SER A 54 7.35 13.29 7.33
C SER A 54 8.38 12.47 8.11
N GLU A 55 8.00 11.91 9.26
CA GLU A 55 8.90 11.07 10.07
C GLU A 55 9.22 9.73 9.39
N ILE A 56 8.28 9.19 8.62
CA ILE A 56 8.50 7.97 7.83
C ILE A 56 9.44 8.28 6.66
N VAL A 57 9.17 9.34 5.89
CA VAL A 57 10.00 9.74 4.73
C VAL A 57 11.43 10.08 5.14
N ALA A 58 11.62 10.72 6.30
CA ALA A 58 12.96 11.04 6.82
C ALA A 58 13.85 9.80 7.05
N GLN A 59 13.25 8.61 7.18
CA GLN A 59 13.96 7.34 7.36
C GLN A 59 14.13 6.55 6.07
N ILE A 60 13.52 6.99 4.97
CA ILE A 60 13.64 6.34 3.66
C ILE A 60 14.85 6.92 2.91
N PRO A 61 15.77 6.09 2.40
CA PRO A 61 16.85 6.56 1.54
C PRO A 61 16.31 6.97 0.17
N LEU A 62 16.07 8.27 -0.02
CA LEU A 62 15.57 8.85 -1.26
C LEU A 62 16.72 9.01 -2.28
N LYS A 63 16.51 8.54 -3.52
CA LYS A 63 17.50 8.68 -4.61
C LYS A 63 17.64 10.13 -5.11
N ASP A 64 16.51 10.83 -5.24
CA ASP A 64 16.45 12.13 -5.96
C ASP A 64 16.33 13.34 -5.02
N ASN A 65 16.53 13.14 -3.72
CA ASN A 65 16.54 14.18 -2.69
C ASN A 65 15.30 15.11 -2.68
N ASN A 66 14.13 14.62 -3.12
CA ASN A 66 12.85 15.35 -3.12
C ASN A 66 11.88 14.77 -2.06
N PRO A 67 12.05 15.15 -0.78
CA PRO A 67 11.24 14.60 0.32
C PRO A 67 9.77 15.02 0.25
N GLU A 68 9.46 16.18 -0.34
CA GLU A 68 8.08 16.67 -0.40
C GLU A 68 7.23 15.84 -1.37
N ALA A 69 7.73 15.58 -2.57
CA ALA A 69 7.04 14.72 -3.53
C ALA A 69 6.91 13.27 -3.02
N ALA A 70 7.94 12.77 -2.33
CA ALA A 70 7.92 11.46 -1.68
C ALA A 70 6.85 11.40 -0.59
N ALA A 71 6.75 12.43 0.27
CA ALA A 71 5.73 12.52 1.30
C ALA A 71 4.31 12.56 0.72
N MET A 72 4.07 13.37 -0.31
CA MET A 72 2.76 13.41 -0.97
C MET A 72 2.35 12.05 -1.55
N THR A 73 3.28 11.35 -2.19
CA THR A 73 3.00 10.03 -2.79
C THR A 73 2.79 8.98 -1.71
N LEU A 74 3.64 8.98 -0.68
CA LEU A 74 3.54 8.05 0.44
C LEU A 74 2.23 8.25 1.21
N ASP A 75 1.80 9.48 1.47
CA ASP A 75 0.53 9.75 2.16
C ASP A 75 -0.66 9.08 1.45
N ARG A 76 -0.70 9.13 0.10
CA ARG A 76 -1.75 8.47 -0.69
C ARG A 76 -1.72 6.95 -0.52
N VAL A 77 -0.53 6.36 -0.51
CA VAL A 77 -0.34 4.92 -0.26
C VAL A 77 -0.81 4.56 1.15
N LEU A 78 -0.35 5.29 2.17
CA LEU A 78 -0.73 5.02 3.56
C LEU A 78 -2.23 5.15 3.78
N ARG A 79 -2.88 6.16 3.19
CA ARG A 79 -4.34 6.33 3.25
C ARG A 79 -5.10 5.17 2.61
N LEU A 80 -4.60 4.64 1.49
CA LEU A 80 -5.16 3.44 0.90
C LEU A 80 -4.99 2.25 1.86
N LEU A 81 -3.81 2.05 2.43
CA LEU A 81 -3.60 0.96 3.39
C LEU A 81 -4.49 1.07 4.62
N VAL A 82 -4.81 2.29 5.07
CA VAL A 82 -5.79 2.53 6.14
C VAL A 82 -7.20 2.10 5.73
N SER A 83 -7.64 2.36 4.49
CA SER A 83 -8.97 1.93 4.03
C SER A 83 -9.13 0.41 3.99
N TYR A 84 -8.02 -0.32 3.85
CA TYR A 84 -7.98 -1.79 3.90
C TYR A 84 -7.54 -2.34 5.27
N ASN A 85 -7.50 -1.48 6.31
CA ASN A 85 -7.16 -1.86 7.68
C ASN A 85 -5.76 -2.50 7.83
N ALA A 86 -4.86 -2.26 6.88
CA ALA A 86 -3.45 -2.64 6.97
C ALA A 86 -2.67 -1.67 7.86
N LEU A 87 -3.15 -0.44 8.00
CA LEU A 87 -2.65 0.56 8.95
C LEU A 87 -3.81 1.18 9.71
N HIS A 88 -3.51 1.78 10.84
CA HIS A 88 -4.41 2.66 11.56
C HIS A 88 -3.97 4.11 11.41
N CYS A 89 -4.95 5.01 11.43
CA CYS A 89 -4.74 6.43 11.27
C CYS A 89 -5.41 7.20 12.40
N SER A 90 -4.71 8.16 13.00
CA SER A 90 -5.28 9.15 13.91
C SER A 90 -4.91 10.56 13.49
N PHE A 91 -5.72 11.53 13.89
CA PHE A 91 -5.48 12.94 13.63
C PHE A 91 -5.18 13.64 14.95
N VAL A 92 -3.99 14.21 15.07
CA VAL A 92 -3.48 14.86 16.29
C VAL A 92 -2.85 16.18 15.88
N ASP A 93 -3.24 17.28 16.52
CA ASP A 93 -2.68 18.63 16.30
C ASP A 93 -2.63 19.07 14.82
N GLY A 94 -3.67 18.72 14.04
CA GLY A 94 -3.74 19.06 12.62
C GLY A 94 -2.95 18.13 11.70
N GLN A 95 -2.27 17.12 12.25
CA GLN A 95 -1.43 16.18 11.52
C GLN A 95 -1.99 14.76 11.55
N ARG A 96 -1.81 14.06 10.44
CA ARG A 96 -2.17 12.65 10.30
C ARG A 96 -1.01 11.77 10.77
N LEU A 97 -1.29 10.87 11.71
CA LEU A 97 -0.33 9.91 12.24
C LEU A 97 -0.78 8.49 11.93
N TYR A 98 0.18 7.65 11.57
CA TYR A 98 -0.01 6.27 11.13
C TYR A 98 0.60 5.30 12.12
N SER A 99 -0.10 4.20 12.37
CA SER A 99 0.34 3.12 13.25
C SER A 99 0.04 1.76 12.63
N LEU A 100 0.75 0.74 13.10
CA LEU A 100 0.58 -0.63 12.63
C LEU A 100 -0.79 -1.19 13.06
N ALA A 101 -1.51 -1.79 12.12
CA ALA A 101 -2.64 -2.66 12.42
C ALA A 101 -2.13 -4.10 12.69
N PRO A 102 -2.90 -4.98 13.36
CA PRO A 102 -2.46 -6.35 13.64
C PRO A 102 -1.98 -7.12 12.41
N VAL A 103 -2.62 -6.91 11.26
CA VAL A 103 -2.23 -7.56 9.98
C VAL A 103 -0.86 -7.11 9.46
N SER A 104 -0.43 -5.88 9.78
CA SER A 104 0.86 -5.36 9.32
C SER A 104 2.06 -6.07 9.95
N ALA A 105 1.88 -6.73 11.10
CA ALA A 105 2.94 -7.50 11.78
C ALA A 105 3.46 -8.67 10.93
N TYR A 106 2.65 -9.21 10.00
CA TYR A 106 3.08 -10.26 9.07
C TYR A 106 3.99 -9.75 7.95
N PHE A 107 4.10 -8.43 7.79
CA PHE A 107 4.94 -7.79 6.77
C PHE A 107 6.22 -7.18 7.35
N VAL A 108 6.51 -7.42 8.63
CA VAL A 108 7.76 -7.08 9.31
C VAL A 108 8.70 -8.30 9.26
N ARG A 109 10.00 -8.09 9.05
CA ARG A 109 11.03 -9.13 8.87
C ARG A 109 11.26 -9.94 10.15
N ASN A 110 11.33 -9.26 11.29
CA ASN A 110 11.59 -9.87 12.59
C ASN A 110 10.33 -9.91 13.46
N ASN A 111 9.23 -10.45 12.94
CA ASN A 111 8.11 -10.77 13.81
C ASN A 111 8.49 -11.93 14.74
N GLN A 112 7.85 -12.00 15.92
CA GLN A 112 8.19 -12.96 16.98
C GLN A 112 8.08 -14.43 16.54
N ASN A 113 7.43 -14.69 15.40
CA ASN A 113 7.12 -16.03 14.90
C ASN A 113 8.03 -16.43 13.72
N GLY A 114 8.96 -15.58 13.30
CA GLY A 114 9.94 -15.86 12.24
C GLY A 114 9.39 -15.99 10.82
N ALA A 115 8.08 -15.81 10.61
CA ALA A 115 7.43 -16.00 9.30
C ALA A 115 6.86 -14.67 8.79
N SER A 116 7.49 -14.12 7.74
CA SER A 116 7.09 -12.87 7.09
C SER A 116 6.47 -13.14 5.73
N LEU A 117 5.38 -12.45 5.36
CA LEU A 117 4.72 -12.53 4.05
C LEU A 117 5.42 -11.67 2.98
N ARG A 118 6.48 -10.94 3.32
CA ARG A 118 7.24 -10.12 2.36
C ARG A 118 7.74 -10.93 1.14
N PRO A 119 8.32 -12.13 1.29
CA PRO A 119 8.77 -12.92 0.14
C PRO A 119 7.60 -13.37 -0.76
N TYR A 120 6.45 -13.69 -0.15
CA TYR A 120 5.24 -14.04 -0.89
C TYR A 120 4.73 -12.85 -1.71
N MET A 121 4.68 -11.65 -1.12
CA MET A 121 4.31 -10.41 -1.84
C MET A 121 5.25 -10.10 -2.99
N ALA A 122 6.56 -10.22 -2.75
CA ALA A 122 7.58 -10.02 -3.78
C ALA A 122 7.41 -11.01 -4.93
N TRP A 123 7.06 -12.27 -4.65
CA TRP A 123 6.79 -13.28 -5.67
C TRP A 123 5.50 -13.00 -6.46
N CYS A 124 4.40 -12.64 -5.80
CA CYS A 124 3.12 -12.37 -6.48
C CYS A 124 3.17 -11.18 -7.43
N LEU A 125 4.04 -10.21 -7.16
CA LEU A 125 4.18 -9.00 -7.95
C LEU A 125 5.56 -8.90 -8.61
N ASP A 126 6.32 -9.99 -8.60
CA ASP A 126 7.52 -10.08 -9.40
C ASP A 126 7.10 -9.89 -10.85
N LYS A 127 7.90 -9.15 -11.61
CA LYS A 127 7.62 -9.00 -13.03
C LYS A 127 7.77 -10.39 -13.62
N VAL A 128 6.66 -11.01 -14.03
CA VAL A 128 6.71 -12.04 -15.07
C VAL A 128 7.49 -11.40 -16.19
N SER A 129 8.76 -11.77 -16.31
CA SER A 129 9.50 -11.56 -17.52
C SER A 129 8.72 -12.38 -18.52
N VAL A 130 7.83 -11.70 -19.28
CA VAL A 130 7.42 -12.21 -20.57
C VAL A 130 8.73 -12.32 -21.31
N GLU A 131 9.32 -13.52 -21.25
CA GLU A 131 10.38 -13.93 -22.12
C GLU A 131 9.79 -13.75 -23.51
N ARG A 132 10.16 -12.63 -24.14
CA ARG A 132 9.90 -12.44 -25.55
C ARG A 132 10.71 -13.53 -26.22
N THR A 133 10.08 -14.67 -26.43
CA THR A 133 10.51 -15.64 -27.44
C THR A 133 10.40 -14.90 -28.76
N ASN A 134 11.48 -14.19 -29.13
CA ASN A 134 11.67 -13.74 -30.49
C ASN A 134 11.71 -15.00 -31.36
N SER A 135 10.61 -15.27 -32.07
CA SER A 135 10.61 -16.07 -33.29
C SER A 135 11.08 -15.22 -34.46
#